data_AF-A0A379TRZ1-F1
#
_entry.id   AF-A0A379TRZ1-F1
#
_cell.length_a   1.000
_cell.length_b   1.000
_cell.length_c   1.000
_cell.angle_alpha   90.00
_cell.angle_beta   90.00
_cell.angle_gamma   90.00
#
_symmetry.space_group_name_H-M   'P 1'
#
loop_
_entity.id
_entity.type
_entity.pdbx_description
1 polymer ?
#
loop_
_entity_poly.entity_id
_entity_poly.type
_entity_poly.pdbx_seq_one_letter_code
_entity_poly.pdbx_strand_id
1 'polypeptide(L)' 'MAYDISNYATLGLLSDLLDISNPDAPSATDLALVKTTLQQAINDARQDPTLKSRLGADNRRSSAFVRERMRANW' A
#
# COMPACT_ATOMS: atom_id res chain seq x y z
N MET A 1 -5.67 -6.91 -17.27
CA MET A 1 -6.30 -6.64 -15.97
C MET A 1 -6.16 -7.92 -15.16
N ALA A 2 -5.34 -7.89 -14.11
CA ALA A 2 -5.15 -9.02 -13.21
C ALA A 2 -5.97 -8.80 -11.93
N TYR A 3 -6.42 -9.89 -11.31
CA TYR A 3 -7.24 -9.87 -10.09
C TYR A 3 -6.49 -10.39 -8.87
N ASP A 4 -5.27 -10.91 -9.04
CA ASP A 4 -4.46 -11.40 -7.94
C ASP A 4 -3.83 -10.24 -7.15
N ILE A 5 -3.73 -10.44 -5.83
CA ILE A 5 -3.21 -9.43 -4.92
C ILE A 5 -1.72 -9.15 -5.17
N SER A 6 -0.97 -10.12 -5.68
CA SER A 6 0.45 -9.97 -5.99
C SER A 6 0.68 -8.97 -7.12
N ASN A 7 -0.11 -9.05 -8.20
CA ASN A 7 -0.07 -8.08 -9.28
C ASN A 7 -0.48 -6.70 -8.78
N TYR A 8 -1.53 -6.63 -7.94
CA TYR A 8 -1.94 -5.36 -7.34
C TYR A 8 -0.85 -4.74 -6.45
N ALA A 9 -0.10 -5.55 -5.70
CA ALA A 9 1.01 -5.09 -4.87
C ALA A 9 2.10 -4.37 -5.70
N THR A 10 2.32 -4.80 -6.95
CA THR A 10 3.28 -4.14 -7.85
C THR A 10 2.91 -2.69 -8.20
N LEU A 11 1.67 -2.28 -7.97
CA LEU A 11 1.21 -0.91 -8.19
C LEU A 11 1.64 0.05 -7.05
N GLY A 12 2.24 -0.46 -5.96
CA GLY A 12 2.64 0.34 -4.79
C GLY A 12 1.49 1.08 -4.13
N LEU A 13 0.31 0.45 -4.13
CA LEU A 13 -0.91 1.00 -3.54
C LEU A 13 -1.17 0.46 -2.12
N LEU A 14 -0.58 -0.68 -1.80
CA LEU A 14 -0.64 -1.31 -0.48
C LEU A 14 0.46 -0.75 0.40
N SER A 15 0.15 -0.49 1.67
CA SER A 15 1.17 -0.16 2.68
C SER A 15 1.99 -1.39 3.04
N ASP A 16 1.33 -2.56 3.10
CA ASP A 16 1.95 -3.84 3.40
C ASP A 16 1.10 -4.99 2.83
N LEU A 17 1.72 -6.14 2.60
CA LEU A 17 1.05 -7.38 2.20
C LEU A 17 1.47 -8.49 3.16
N LEU A 18 0.56 -8.87 4.04
CA LEU A 18 0.82 -9.85 5.10
C LEU A 18 0.56 -11.27 4.60
N ASP A 19 1.49 -12.17 4.91
CA ASP A 19 1.32 -13.61 4.71
C ASP A 19 0.66 -14.21 5.96
N ILE A 20 -0.55 -14.72 5.81
CA ILE A 20 -1.38 -15.24 6.90
C ILE A 20 -1.57 -16.74 6.70
N SER A 21 -1.22 -17.51 7.73
CA SER A 21 -1.13 -18.97 7.60
C SER A 21 -2.48 -19.65 7.32
N ASN A 22 -3.55 -19.20 7.98
CA ASN A 22 -4.92 -19.64 7.72
C ASN A 22 -5.89 -18.45 7.85
N PRO A 23 -6.25 -17.79 6.74
CA PRO A 23 -7.14 -16.63 6.76
C PRO A 23 -8.54 -16.94 7.33
N ASP A 24 -9.05 -18.16 7.14
CA ASP A 24 -10.40 -18.56 7.58
C ASP A 24 -10.44 -18.92 9.07
N ALA A 25 -9.32 -19.35 9.64
CA ALA A 25 -9.15 -19.63 11.06
C ALA A 25 -7.76 -19.18 11.54
N PRO A 26 -7.55 -17.86 11.72
CA PRO A 26 -6.25 -17.30 12.02
C PRO A 26 -5.75 -17.74 13.39
N SER A 27 -4.45 -18.02 13.47
CA SER A 27 -3.80 -18.32 14.73
C SER A 27 -3.66 -17.07 15.60
N ALA A 28 -3.34 -17.25 16.89
CA ALA A 28 -3.01 -16.12 17.77
C ALA A 28 -1.82 -15.30 17.24
N THR A 29 -0.87 -15.94 16.56
CA THR A 29 0.28 -15.28 15.92
C THR A 29 -0.16 -14.43 14.74
N ASP A 30 -1.03 -14.95 13.88
CA ASP A 30 -1.58 -14.19 12.74
C ASP A 30 -2.36 -12.96 13.24
N LEU A 31 -3.16 -13.12 14.30
CA LEU A 31 -3.89 -12.02 14.92
C LEU A 31 -2.95 -10.96 15.51
N ALA A 32 -1.86 -11.38 16.14
CA ALA A 32 -0.86 -10.46 16.69
C ALA A 32 -0.13 -9.69 15.58
N LEU A 33 0.23 -10.36 14.49
CA LEU A 33 0.83 -9.74 13.31
C LEU A 33 -0.09 -8.66 12.74
N VAL A 34 -1.34 -9.02 12.43
CA VAL A 34 -2.32 -8.07 11.87
C VAL A 34 -2.55 -6.87 12.78
N LYS A 35 -2.70 -7.08 14.10
CA LYS A 35 -2.88 -5.98 15.07
C LYS A 35 -1.68 -5.04 15.10
N THR A 36 -0.46 -5.60 15.07
CA THR A 36 0.77 -4.83 15.11
C THR A 36 0.94 -4.00 13.84
N THR A 37 0.78 -4.61 12.67
CA THR A 37 0.84 -3.91 11.38
C THR A 37 -0.24 -2.84 11.28
N LEU A 38 -1.46 -3.11 11.75
CA LEU A 38 -2.54 -2.12 11.75
C LEU A 38 -2.19 -0.90 12.62
N GLN A 39 -1.63 -1.12 13.81
CA GLN A 39 -1.22 -0.03 14.69
C GLN A 39 -0.10 0.81 14.07
N GLN A 40 0.87 0.17 13.40
CA GLN A 40 1.92 0.86 12.66
C GLN A 40 1.33 1.68 11.50
N ALA A 41 0.47 1.08 10.67
CA ALA A 41 -0.16 1.76 9.55
C ALA A 41 -1.01 2.97 9.98
N ILE A 42 -1.71 2.87 11.13
CA ILE A 42 -2.44 4.01 11.71
C ILE A 42 -1.47 5.13 12.14
N ASN A 43 -0.36 4.77 12.78
CA ASN A 43 0.63 5.76 13.21
C ASN A 43 1.28 6.45 12.01
N ASP A 44 1.61 5.71 10.95
CA ASP A 44 2.20 6.24 9.72
C ASP A 44 1.22 7.16 8.99
N ALA A 45 -0.05 6.75 8.84
CA ALA A 45 -1.09 7.56 8.20
C ALA A 45 -1.37 8.88 8.94
N ARG A 46 -1.12 8.93 10.25
CA ARG A 46 -1.24 10.17 11.05
C ARG A 46 -0.08 11.14 10.82
N GLN A 47 1.07 10.68 10.33
CA GLN A 47 2.21 11.56 10.05
C GLN A 47 2.02 12.36 8.75
N ASP A 48 1.39 11.78 7.73
CA ASP A 48 1.09 12.45 6.46
C ASP A 48 -0.30 12.03 5.96
N PRO A 49 -1.30 12.93 6.00
CA PRO A 49 -2.66 12.63 5.55
C PRO A 49 -2.79 12.58 4.01
N THR A 50 -1.72 12.84 3.26
CA THR A 50 -1.74 12.81 1.79
C THR A 50 -1.55 11.41 1.23
N LEU A 51 -1.90 11.21 -0.05
CA LEU A 51 -1.74 9.94 -0.75
C LEU A 51 -0.38 9.79 -1.46
N LYS A 52 0.65 10.54 -1.05
CA LYS A 52 1.97 10.56 -1.71
C LYS A 52 2.66 9.20 -1.69
N SER A 53 2.45 8.42 -0.62
CA SER A 53 2.96 7.05 -0.48
C SER A 53 2.56 6.13 -1.64
N ARG A 54 1.47 6.44 -2.35
CA ARG A 54 0.95 5.65 -3.48
C ARG A 54 1.57 6.01 -4.83
N LEU A 55 2.57 6.88 -4.89
CA LEU A 55 3.10 7.44 -6.15
C LEU A 55 4.48 6.90 -6.54
N GLY A 56 5.09 6.05 -5.71
CA GLY A 56 6.49 5.63 -5.89
C GLY A 56 6.72 4.39 -6.76
N ALA A 57 5.71 3.58 -7.06
CA ALA A 57 5.92 2.33 -7.79
C ALA A 57 6.17 2.55 -9.29
N ASP A 58 7.03 1.71 -9.86
CA ASP A 58 7.39 1.72 -11.29
C ASP A 58 6.17 1.59 -12.19
N ASN A 59 5.24 0.70 -11.83
CA ASN A 59 3.98 0.50 -12.56
C ASN A 59 3.02 1.71 -12.47
N ARG A 60 3.40 2.76 -11.74
CA ARG A 60 2.71 4.05 -11.67
C ARG A 60 3.54 5.22 -12.17
N ARG A 61 4.68 4.99 -12.83
CA ARG A 61 5.55 6.04 -13.38
C ARG A 61 4.79 7.05 -14.25
N SER A 62 3.89 6.59 -15.11
CA SER A 62 3.06 7.49 -15.93
C SER A 62 2.17 8.41 -15.09
N SER A 63 1.65 7.92 -13.96
CA SER A 63 0.88 8.74 -13.01
C SER A 63 1.75 9.82 -12.35
N ALA A 64 3.02 9.52 -12.06
CA ALA A 64 3.95 10.51 -11.52
C ALA A 64 4.31 11.57 -12.57
N PHE A 65 4.62 11.13 -13.79
CA PHE A 65 4.98 12.01 -14.92
C PHE A 65 3.87 13.00 -15.28
N VAL A 66 2.60 12.56 -15.30
CA VAL A 66 1.46 13.47 -15.53
C VAL A 66 1.41 14.58 -14.48
N ARG A 67 1.60 14.24 -13.20
CA ARG A 67 1.60 15.24 -12.11
C ARG A 67 2.78 16.21 -12.23
N GLU A 68 3.95 15.73 -12.62
CA GLU A 68 5.11 16.57 -12.91
C GLU A 68 4.80 17.58 -14.02
N ARG A 69 4.27 17.11 -15.15
CA ARG A 69 3.88 17.96 -16.29
C ARG A 69 2.81 18.97 -15.92
N MET A 70 1.82 18.57 -15.13
CA MET A 70 0.79 19.48 -14.62
C MET A 70 1.43 20.60 -13.79
N ARG A 71 2.32 20.28 -12.84
CA ARG A 71 3.01 21.32 -12.01
C ARG A 71 3.89 22.26 -12.83
N ALA A 72 4.50 21.79 -13.91
CA ALA A 72 5.36 22.61 -14.77
C ALA A 72 4.58 23.63 -15.61
N ASN A 73 3.28 23.41 -15.83
CA ASN A 73 2.43 24.26 -16.68
C ASN A 73 1.25 24.88 -15.92
N TRP A 74 1.24 24.79 -14.59
CA TRP A 74 0.24 25.37 -13.71
C TRP A 74 0.70 26.74 -13.23
#